data_AF-A0A956H490-F1
#
_entry.id   AF-A0A956H490-F1
#
_cell.length_a   1.000
_cell.length_b   1.000
_cell.length_c   1.000
_cell.angle_alpha   90.00
_cell.angle_beta   90.00
_cell.angle_gamma   90.00
#
_symmetry.space_group_name_H-M   'P 1'
#
loop_
_entity.id
_entity.type
_entity.pdbx_description
1 polymer ?
#
loop_
_entity_poly.entity_id
_entity_poly.type
_entity_poly.pdbx_seq_one_letter_code
_entity_poly.pdbx_strand_id
1 'polypeptide(L)'
;MTSDGTVDYDAKFDAFLQGRGTNRLVLRGHSVTIDARYLGMSDGAGVLLCDVPMTNADWILHQTLRLLPGSHYRLQQGSGLVSSFTFKLAVDGTFTYDPAYDVAAHGFLAGSGSATLSLYGYPVLVDGTAAGGTGVDLVDVWGIEFARNAVQFANLLPMSPYRMLVSSGLVCDASFVVGLDGSITLTQGATYKLTSDSFNGVPRVRLSK
;
A
#
# COMPACT_ATOMS: atom_id res chain seq x y z
N MET A 1 17.24 -27.53 -15.58
CA MET A 1 16.80 -28.66 -16.41
C MET A 1 18.01 -29.55 -16.58
N THR A 2 17.90 -30.83 -16.26
CA THR A 2 18.97 -31.83 -16.39
C THR A 2 19.13 -32.26 -17.85
N SER A 3 20.21 -32.98 -18.15
CA SER A 3 20.51 -33.48 -19.50
C SER A 3 19.47 -34.48 -20.05
N ASP A 4 18.63 -35.06 -19.18
CA ASP A 4 17.51 -35.95 -19.54
C ASP A 4 16.17 -35.19 -19.71
N GLY A 5 16.18 -33.85 -19.65
CA GLY A 5 14.99 -33.02 -19.79
C GLY A 5 14.10 -32.97 -18.55
N THR A 6 14.55 -33.47 -17.40
CA THR A 6 13.80 -33.38 -16.14
C THR A 6 14.11 -32.08 -15.37
N VAL A 7 13.18 -31.72 -14.49
CA VAL A 7 13.25 -30.55 -13.63
C VAL A 7 14.19 -30.87 -12.47
N ASP A 8 15.11 -29.95 -12.21
CA ASP A 8 16.00 -29.98 -11.06
C ASP A 8 16.26 -28.55 -10.58
N TYR A 9 16.45 -28.37 -9.27
CA TYR A 9 16.61 -27.08 -8.60
C TYR A 9 17.29 -27.24 -7.22
N ASP A 10 17.76 -26.17 -6.60
CA ASP A 10 18.38 -26.27 -5.27
C ASP A 10 17.37 -26.74 -4.21
N ALA A 11 17.78 -27.63 -3.28
CA ALA A 11 16.93 -28.18 -2.22
C ALA A 11 16.31 -27.12 -1.32
N LYS A 12 16.93 -25.93 -1.20
CA LYS A 12 16.35 -24.80 -0.46
C LYS A 12 15.01 -24.31 -1.04
N PHE A 13 14.66 -24.73 -2.25
CA PHE A 13 13.40 -24.37 -2.90
C PHE A 13 12.30 -25.43 -2.72
N ASP A 14 12.58 -26.56 -2.09
CA ASP A 14 11.62 -27.66 -1.89
C ASP A 14 10.38 -27.22 -1.09
N ALA A 15 10.49 -26.14 -0.30
CA ALA A 15 9.37 -25.59 0.47
C ALA A 15 8.27 -24.93 -0.40
N PHE A 16 8.61 -24.45 -1.60
CA PHE A 16 7.66 -23.74 -2.47
C PHE A 16 7.67 -24.21 -3.93
N LEU A 17 8.58 -25.10 -4.31
CA LEU A 17 8.63 -25.78 -5.61
C LEU A 17 8.35 -27.27 -5.45
N GLN A 18 7.80 -27.88 -6.50
CA GLN A 18 7.65 -29.34 -6.60
C GLN A 18 7.94 -29.78 -8.04
N GLY A 19 8.38 -31.03 -8.21
CA GLY A 19 8.51 -31.66 -9.53
C GLY A 19 9.92 -32.09 -9.90
N ARG A 20 10.84 -32.15 -8.93
CA ARG A 20 12.21 -32.66 -9.13
C ARG A 20 12.17 -34.08 -9.73
N GLY A 21 12.99 -34.31 -10.75
CA GLY A 21 13.04 -35.58 -11.48
C GLY A 21 11.81 -35.86 -12.36
N THR A 22 10.95 -34.86 -12.57
CA THR A 22 9.79 -34.95 -13.49
C THR A 22 9.94 -33.94 -14.63
N ASN A 23 9.09 -34.02 -15.66
CA ASN A 23 9.04 -33.01 -16.72
C ASN A 23 8.12 -31.80 -16.37
N ARG A 24 7.60 -31.70 -15.14
CA ARG A 24 6.65 -30.67 -14.71
C ARG A 24 7.12 -29.97 -13.44
N LEU A 25 7.37 -28.67 -13.52
CA LEU A 25 7.59 -27.81 -12.35
C LEU A 25 6.25 -27.29 -11.83
N VAL A 26 6.02 -27.37 -10.52
CA VAL A 26 4.85 -26.81 -9.84
C VAL A 26 5.31 -25.73 -8.86
N LEU A 27 4.72 -24.54 -8.97
CA LEU A 27 5.00 -23.38 -8.12
C LEU A 27 3.93 -23.32 -7.02
N ARG A 28 4.26 -23.77 -5.80
CA ARG A 28 3.32 -23.82 -4.66
C ARG A 28 3.25 -22.50 -3.90
N GLY A 29 4.36 -21.78 -3.81
CA GLY A 29 4.48 -20.57 -2.99
C GLY A 29 4.38 -20.84 -1.48
N HIS A 30 4.75 -19.83 -0.70
CA HIS A 30 4.59 -19.79 0.75
C HIS A 30 3.22 -19.27 1.14
N SER A 31 2.67 -19.80 2.23
CA SER A 31 1.45 -19.27 2.83
C SER A 31 1.81 -18.09 3.70
N VAL A 32 1.41 -16.88 3.31
CA VAL A 32 1.79 -15.63 3.97
C VAL A 32 0.58 -14.71 4.13
N THR A 33 0.58 -13.84 5.12
CA THR A 33 -0.52 -12.93 5.43
C THR A 33 -0.13 -11.49 5.12
N ILE A 34 -1.03 -10.75 4.48
CA ILE A 34 -0.96 -9.29 4.37
C ILE A 34 -2.10 -8.72 5.23
N ASP A 35 -1.76 -7.81 6.13
CA ASP A 35 -2.69 -7.16 7.06
C ASP A 35 -2.68 -5.64 6.87
N ALA A 36 -3.71 -5.12 6.21
CA ALA A 36 -3.92 -3.71 5.90
C ALA A 36 -4.95 -3.03 6.82
N ARG A 37 -5.42 -3.70 7.88
CA ARG A 37 -6.47 -3.18 8.77
C ARG A 37 -6.09 -1.85 9.44
N TYR A 38 -4.80 -1.61 9.64
CA TYR A 38 -4.30 -0.38 10.23
C TYR A 38 -4.42 0.83 9.30
N LEU A 39 -4.71 0.65 8.01
CA LEU A 39 -4.94 1.77 7.07
C LEU A 39 -6.29 2.48 7.27
N GLY A 40 -7.14 1.98 8.18
CA GLY A 40 -8.44 2.59 8.50
C GLY A 40 -9.49 2.40 7.41
N MET A 41 -9.34 1.35 6.61
CA MET A 41 -10.23 1.02 5.50
C MET A 41 -11.44 0.21 5.97
N SER A 42 -12.63 0.51 5.43
CA SER A 42 -13.88 -0.21 5.67
C SER A 42 -13.90 -1.57 4.96
N ASP A 43 -14.85 -2.41 5.36
CA ASP A 43 -15.10 -3.70 4.69
C ASP A 43 -15.38 -3.50 3.20
N GLY A 44 -14.77 -4.35 2.37
CA GLY A 44 -14.86 -4.28 0.90
C GLY A 44 -13.78 -3.42 0.23
N ALA A 45 -12.83 -2.88 0.99
CA ALA A 45 -11.64 -2.19 0.50
C ALA A 45 -10.36 -2.77 1.12
N GLY A 46 -9.20 -2.34 0.63
CA GLY A 46 -7.92 -2.81 1.12
C GLY A 46 -6.77 -2.36 0.24
N VAL A 47 -5.73 -3.18 0.22
CA VAL A 47 -4.63 -3.05 -0.74
C VAL A 47 -4.72 -4.10 -1.84
N LEU A 48 -3.94 -3.88 -2.88
CA LEU A 48 -3.83 -4.75 -4.04
C LEU A 48 -2.36 -5.01 -4.33
N LEU A 49 -1.96 -6.27 -4.56
CA LEU A 49 -0.63 -6.61 -5.05
C LEU A 49 -0.48 -6.21 -6.53
N CYS A 50 0.43 -5.28 -6.82
CA CYS A 50 0.63 -4.83 -8.19
C CYS A 50 1.16 -5.95 -9.11
N ASP A 51 0.95 -5.78 -10.41
CA ASP A 51 1.42 -6.69 -11.46
C ASP A 51 0.77 -8.10 -11.46
N VAL A 52 -0.32 -8.26 -10.72
CA VAL A 52 -1.27 -9.38 -10.81
C VAL A 52 -2.49 -8.89 -11.58
N PRO A 53 -3.18 -9.68 -12.44
CA PRO A 53 -4.44 -9.25 -13.02
C PRO A 53 -5.46 -9.03 -11.89
N MET A 54 -5.86 -7.79 -11.69
CA MET A 54 -6.64 -7.39 -10.52
C MET A 54 -8.09 -7.16 -10.90
N THR A 55 -8.99 -7.75 -10.12
CA THR A 55 -10.40 -7.40 -10.07
C THR A 55 -10.70 -6.77 -8.71
N ASN A 56 -11.83 -6.08 -8.58
CA ASN A 56 -12.29 -5.57 -7.29
C ASN A 56 -12.64 -6.70 -6.28
N ALA A 57 -12.58 -7.97 -6.68
CA ALA A 57 -12.72 -9.10 -5.74
C ALA A 57 -11.41 -9.44 -5.02
N ASP A 58 -10.28 -8.84 -5.43
CA ASP A 58 -8.95 -9.18 -4.94
C ASP A 58 -8.43 -8.22 -3.86
N TRP A 59 -9.29 -7.37 -3.29
CA TRP A 59 -8.92 -6.46 -2.20
C TRP A 59 -8.43 -7.22 -0.97
N ILE A 60 -7.25 -6.86 -0.50
CA ILE A 60 -6.62 -7.45 0.67
C ILE A 60 -6.75 -6.47 1.84
N LEU A 61 -7.76 -6.68 2.68
CA LEU A 61 -7.83 -6.01 3.99
C LEU A 61 -7.04 -6.80 5.04
N HIS A 62 -7.28 -8.10 5.10
CA HIS A 62 -6.52 -9.06 5.89
C HIS A 62 -6.71 -10.43 5.24
N GLN A 63 -5.68 -10.92 4.54
CA GLN A 63 -5.80 -12.17 3.80
C GLN A 63 -4.51 -12.97 3.82
N THR A 64 -4.65 -14.30 3.89
CA THR A 64 -3.56 -15.25 3.65
C THR A 64 -3.53 -15.60 2.17
N LEU A 65 -2.35 -15.44 1.56
CA LEU A 65 -2.07 -15.62 0.16
C LEU A 65 -1.01 -16.71 -0.04
N ARG A 66 -0.91 -17.23 -1.27
CA ARG A 66 0.23 -18.04 -1.70
C ARG A 66 1.13 -17.22 -2.62
N LEU A 67 2.29 -16.82 -2.11
CA LEU A 67 3.25 -16.01 -2.84
C LEU A 67 4.56 -16.76 -3.05
N LEU A 68 5.17 -16.57 -4.20
CA LEU A 68 6.52 -17.10 -4.46
C LEU A 68 7.56 -16.16 -3.83
N PRO A 69 8.74 -16.66 -3.43
CA PRO A 69 9.84 -15.77 -3.10
C PRO A 69 10.13 -14.79 -4.24
N GLY A 70 10.31 -13.52 -3.91
CA GLY A 70 10.46 -12.43 -4.88
C GLY A 70 10.89 -11.14 -4.19
N SER A 71 11.64 -10.28 -4.88
CA SER A 71 12.34 -9.13 -4.25
C SER A 71 11.68 -7.77 -4.44
N HIS A 72 10.62 -7.68 -5.23
CA HIS A 72 10.05 -6.41 -5.69
C HIS A 72 8.52 -6.40 -5.66
N TYR A 73 7.93 -7.00 -4.63
CA TYR A 73 6.49 -6.86 -4.42
C TYR A 73 6.16 -5.40 -4.11
N ARG A 74 5.08 -4.92 -4.73
CA ARG A 74 4.53 -3.57 -4.54
C ARG A 74 3.03 -3.68 -4.29
N LEU A 75 2.48 -2.61 -3.73
CA LEU A 75 1.07 -2.54 -3.38
C LEU A 75 0.44 -1.29 -3.97
N GLN A 76 -0.86 -1.34 -4.12
CA GLN A 76 -1.70 -0.19 -4.38
C GLN A 76 -2.66 -0.05 -3.20
N GLN A 77 -2.77 1.15 -2.63
CA GLN A 77 -3.75 1.42 -1.58
C GLN A 77 -5.06 1.82 -2.25
N GLY A 78 -6.12 1.03 -2.08
CA GLY A 78 -7.31 1.17 -2.90
C GLY A 78 -6.97 1.03 -4.40
N SER A 79 -7.74 1.71 -5.25
CA SER A 79 -7.50 1.76 -6.69
C SER A 79 -6.44 2.82 -7.08
N GLY A 80 -5.67 3.31 -6.10
CA GLY A 80 -4.72 4.42 -6.22
C GLY A 80 -3.54 4.14 -7.14
N LEU A 81 -2.46 4.90 -6.98
CA LEU A 81 -1.23 4.60 -7.69
C LEU A 81 -0.41 3.55 -6.95
N VAL A 82 0.47 2.88 -7.68
CA VAL A 82 1.44 1.94 -7.12
C VAL A 82 2.31 2.66 -6.08
N SER A 83 2.49 2.02 -4.92
CA SER A 83 3.29 2.56 -3.83
C SER A 83 4.74 2.78 -4.24
N SER A 84 5.38 3.76 -3.60
CA SER A 84 6.76 4.15 -3.90
C SER A 84 7.82 3.28 -3.21
N PHE A 85 7.40 2.16 -2.60
CA PHE A 85 8.27 1.23 -1.89
C PHE A 85 8.06 -0.20 -2.39
N THR A 86 9.05 -1.05 -2.12
CA THR A 86 8.97 -2.50 -2.36
C THR A 86 9.23 -3.28 -1.09
N PHE A 87 8.72 -4.51 -1.03
CA PHE A 87 9.12 -5.52 -0.05
C PHE A 87 9.46 -6.83 -0.75
N LYS A 88 10.15 -7.70 -0.02
CA LYS A 88 10.62 -8.99 -0.47
C LYS A 88 9.97 -10.10 0.33
N LEU A 89 9.64 -11.19 -0.34
CA LEU A 89 9.39 -12.48 0.29
C LEU A 89 10.64 -13.35 0.09
N ALA A 90 11.30 -13.73 1.17
CA ALA A 90 12.51 -14.53 1.14
C ALA A 90 12.20 -16.02 0.86
N VAL A 91 13.25 -16.78 0.55
CA VAL A 91 13.18 -18.22 0.24
C VAL A 91 12.60 -19.03 1.42
N ASP A 92 12.80 -18.56 2.64
CA ASP A 92 12.27 -19.16 3.88
C ASP A 92 10.80 -18.82 4.17
N GLY A 93 10.16 -17.99 3.32
CA GLY A 93 8.77 -17.60 3.49
C GLY A 93 8.54 -16.41 4.42
N THR A 94 9.60 -15.67 4.76
CA THR A 94 9.49 -14.46 5.58
C THR A 94 9.58 -13.18 4.75
N PHE A 95 8.84 -12.15 5.16
CA PHE A 95 8.93 -10.83 4.57
C PHE A 95 10.18 -10.10 5.04
N THR A 96 10.76 -9.30 4.14
CA THR A 96 11.85 -8.36 4.44
C THR A 96 11.63 -7.08 3.64
N TYR A 97 12.10 -5.96 4.17
CA TYR A 97 12.01 -4.64 3.55
C TYR A 97 13.13 -3.76 4.11
N ASP A 98 13.27 -2.54 3.60
CA ASP A 98 14.24 -1.57 4.13
C ASP A 98 13.97 -1.33 5.63
N PRO A 99 14.95 -1.48 6.54
CA PRO A 99 14.76 -1.25 7.96
C PRO A 99 14.17 0.13 8.32
N ALA A 100 14.39 1.16 7.49
CA ALA A 100 13.77 2.48 7.68
C ALA A 100 12.24 2.46 7.55
N TYR A 101 11.67 1.43 6.90
CA TYR A 101 10.22 1.29 6.77
C TYR A 101 9.59 0.61 7.99
N ASP A 102 10.38 0.04 8.90
CA ASP A 102 9.83 -0.61 10.09
C ASP A 102 9.24 0.43 11.06
N VAL A 103 8.06 0.15 11.62
CA VAL A 103 7.43 1.01 12.65
C VAL A 103 8.32 1.22 13.88
N ALA A 104 9.21 0.29 14.20
CA ALA A 104 10.22 0.47 15.25
C ALA A 104 11.24 1.57 14.94
N ALA A 105 11.42 1.90 13.65
CA ALA A 105 12.24 2.99 13.14
C ALA A 105 11.40 4.22 12.71
N HIS A 106 10.15 4.33 13.20
CA HIS A 106 9.18 5.36 12.80
C HIS A 106 8.73 5.26 11.33
N GLY A 107 8.85 4.08 10.72
CA GLY A 107 8.32 3.78 9.40
C GLY A 107 6.83 3.42 9.40
N PHE A 108 6.42 2.62 8.42
CA PHE A 108 5.02 2.36 8.08
C PHE A 108 4.68 0.87 7.86
N LEU A 109 5.64 -0.03 8.06
CA LEU A 109 5.51 -1.49 7.92
C LEU A 109 5.89 -2.21 9.23
N ALA A 110 5.32 -3.38 9.45
CA ALA A 110 5.78 -4.31 10.49
C ALA A 110 5.82 -5.75 9.96
N GLY A 111 6.61 -6.61 10.62
CA GLY A 111 6.68 -8.04 10.29
C GLY A 111 7.88 -8.46 9.45
N SER A 112 8.98 -7.70 9.45
CA SER A 112 10.25 -8.18 8.90
C SER A 112 10.68 -9.46 9.65
N GLY A 113 11.09 -10.50 8.91
CA GLY A 113 11.38 -11.83 9.46
C GLY A 113 10.15 -12.67 9.82
N SER A 114 8.94 -12.24 9.45
CA SER A 114 7.68 -12.97 9.67
C SER A 114 7.00 -13.35 8.36
N ALA A 115 6.13 -14.36 8.41
CA ALA A 115 5.21 -14.69 7.31
C ALA A 115 3.99 -13.73 7.24
N THR A 116 3.92 -12.71 8.09
CA THR A 116 2.89 -11.67 8.08
C THR A 116 3.51 -10.30 7.84
N LEU A 117 3.01 -9.57 6.85
CA LEU A 117 3.33 -8.17 6.59
C LEU A 117 2.15 -7.30 7.02
N SER A 118 2.37 -6.43 8.01
CA SER A 118 1.37 -5.45 8.45
C SER A 118 1.66 -4.07 7.88
N LEU A 119 0.62 -3.42 7.35
CA LEU A 119 0.69 -2.11 6.71
C LEU A 119 0.07 -1.06 7.64
N TYR A 120 0.91 -0.25 8.26
CA TYR A 120 0.48 0.83 9.16
C TYR A 120 0.25 2.15 8.44
N GLY A 121 1.01 2.42 7.37
CA GLY A 121 1.00 3.74 6.71
C GLY A 121 1.53 4.85 7.62
N TYR A 122 1.51 6.07 7.11
CA TYR A 122 1.75 7.28 7.89
C TYR A 122 0.43 7.95 8.27
N PRO A 123 0.28 8.39 9.52
CA PRO A 123 -0.89 9.14 9.95
C PRO A 123 -0.90 10.52 9.28
N VAL A 124 -2.00 10.83 8.59
CA VAL A 124 -2.21 12.13 7.94
C VAL A 124 -3.62 12.62 8.27
N LEU A 125 -3.70 13.88 8.69
CA LEU A 125 -4.97 14.59 8.82
C LEU A 125 -5.31 15.24 7.49
N VAL A 126 -6.42 14.87 6.88
CA VAL A 126 -6.97 15.54 5.69
C VAL A 126 -8.06 16.51 6.15
N ASP A 127 -7.85 17.80 5.93
CA ASP A 127 -8.74 18.87 6.39
C ASP A 127 -9.44 19.51 5.18
N GLY A 128 -10.70 19.11 4.99
CA GLY A 128 -11.59 19.68 3.98
C GLY A 128 -12.49 20.81 4.47
N THR A 129 -12.33 21.28 5.72
CA THR A 129 -13.26 22.25 6.35
C THR A 129 -13.32 23.59 5.61
N ALA A 130 -12.22 23.97 4.94
CA ALA A 130 -12.09 25.22 4.18
C ALA A 130 -12.32 25.03 2.66
N ALA A 131 -12.77 23.86 2.20
CA ALA A 131 -12.92 23.55 0.78
C ALA A 131 -14.18 24.19 0.12
N GLY A 132 -15.04 24.86 0.89
CA GLY A 132 -16.23 25.56 0.37
C GLY A 132 -17.51 24.71 0.32
N GLY A 133 -17.68 23.75 1.23
CA GLY A 133 -18.93 23.00 1.44
C GLY A 133 -19.14 21.79 0.53
N THR A 134 -18.15 21.44 -0.28
CA THR A 134 -18.23 20.44 -1.36
C THR A 134 -17.74 19.04 -0.96
N GLY A 135 -17.05 18.89 0.18
CA GLY A 135 -16.43 17.61 0.53
C GLY A 135 -15.12 17.35 -0.14
N VAL A 136 -14.21 16.71 0.60
CA VAL A 136 -12.91 16.26 0.12
C VAL A 136 -12.84 14.76 0.30
N ASP A 137 -12.61 14.04 -0.79
CA ASP A 137 -12.24 12.61 -0.77
C ASP A 137 -10.82 12.46 -1.34
N LEU A 138 -10.13 11.37 -1.01
CA LEU A 138 -8.93 10.97 -1.74
C LEU A 138 -9.33 10.15 -2.96
N VAL A 139 -8.90 10.61 -4.14
CA VAL A 139 -9.20 9.92 -5.40
C VAL A 139 -8.55 8.54 -5.36
N ASP A 140 -9.31 7.54 -5.76
CA ASP A 140 -8.86 6.16 -5.91
C ASP A 140 -8.45 5.45 -4.59
N VAL A 141 -8.54 6.09 -3.43
CA VAL A 141 -8.25 5.46 -2.14
C VAL A 141 -9.55 4.99 -1.48
N TRP A 142 -10.08 3.88 -2.00
CA TRP A 142 -11.36 3.33 -1.56
C TRP A 142 -11.32 2.82 -0.11
N GLY A 143 -12.47 2.87 0.55
CA GLY A 143 -12.67 2.35 1.90
C GLY A 143 -12.24 3.28 3.03
N ILE A 144 -11.59 4.41 2.73
CA ILE A 144 -11.42 5.47 3.72
C ILE A 144 -12.62 6.41 3.59
N GLU A 145 -13.50 6.39 4.59
CA GLU A 145 -14.72 7.21 4.57
C GLU A 145 -14.41 8.66 4.91
N PHE A 146 -14.42 9.55 3.90
CA PHE A 146 -14.23 10.99 4.12
C PHE A 146 -15.51 11.76 4.45
N ALA A 147 -15.44 12.53 5.54
CA ALA A 147 -16.44 13.46 6.01
C ALA A 147 -16.18 14.82 5.35
N ARG A 148 -17.18 15.29 4.62
CA ARG A 148 -17.07 16.36 3.62
C ARG A 148 -16.80 17.77 4.17
N ASN A 149 -16.73 17.92 5.48
CA ASN A 149 -16.61 19.19 6.18
C ASN A 149 -15.93 19.02 7.54
N ALA A 150 -15.10 18.00 7.68
CA ALA A 150 -14.39 17.70 8.91
C ALA A 150 -12.89 17.53 8.64
N VAL A 151 -12.13 17.56 9.74
CA VAL A 151 -10.76 17.03 9.74
C VAL A 151 -10.86 15.52 9.89
N GLN A 152 -10.15 14.82 9.04
CA GLN A 152 -10.19 13.37 8.94
C GLN A 152 -8.83 12.76 9.11
N PHE A 153 -8.78 11.63 9.81
CA PHE A 153 -7.55 10.88 9.98
C PHE A 153 -7.50 9.74 8.97
N ALA A 154 -6.39 9.64 8.23
CA ALA A 154 -6.12 8.55 7.31
C ALA A 154 -4.69 8.04 7.52
N ASN A 155 -4.51 6.73 7.44
CA ASN A 155 -3.19 6.12 7.39
C ASN A 155 -2.85 5.83 5.93
N LEU A 156 -1.86 6.56 5.41
CA LEU A 156 -1.52 6.59 3.99
C LEU A 156 -0.16 5.94 3.75
N LEU A 157 -0.10 5.03 2.78
CA LEU A 157 1.15 4.45 2.33
C LEU A 157 1.99 5.48 1.56
N PRO A 158 3.33 5.36 1.53
CA PRO A 158 4.13 6.20 0.65
C PRO A 158 3.74 6.02 -0.83
N MET A 159 3.29 7.11 -1.45
CA MET A 159 2.75 7.14 -2.81
C MET A 159 2.86 8.55 -3.39
N SER A 160 3.03 8.64 -4.71
CA SER A 160 3.10 9.90 -5.45
C SER A 160 2.22 9.88 -6.73
N PRO A 161 1.29 10.83 -6.91
CA PRO A 161 0.66 11.69 -5.90
C PRO A 161 -0.67 11.13 -5.37
N TYR A 162 -1.03 11.50 -4.14
CA TYR A 162 -2.42 11.52 -3.67
C TYR A 162 -3.15 12.72 -4.26
N ARG A 163 -4.28 12.47 -4.91
CA ARG A 163 -5.17 13.50 -5.47
C ARG A 163 -6.42 13.60 -4.61
N MET A 164 -7.01 14.78 -4.56
CA MET A 164 -8.28 15.00 -3.87
C MET A 164 -9.42 15.26 -4.85
N LEU A 165 -10.61 14.79 -4.51
CA LEU A 165 -11.86 15.10 -5.19
C LEU A 165 -12.61 16.15 -4.37
N VAL A 166 -13.15 17.19 -5.03
CA VAL A 166 -13.96 18.24 -4.40
C VAL A 166 -15.38 18.19 -4.92
N SER A 167 -16.33 17.69 -4.13
CA SER A 167 -17.70 17.31 -4.56
C SER A 167 -17.76 16.37 -5.77
N SER A 168 -18.97 15.90 -6.12
CA SER A 168 -19.21 14.85 -7.13
C SER A 168 -18.61 15.19 -8.51
N GLY A 169 -17.35 14.79 -8.73
CA GLY A 169 -16.70 14.71 -10.04
C GLY A 169 -15.60 15.73 -10.35
N LEU A 170 -15.34 16.72 -9.49
CA LEU A 170 -14.24 17.67 -9.75
C LEU A 170 -12.96 17.22 -9.04
N VAL A 171 -12.05 16.61 -9.78
CA VAL A 171 -10.70 16.31 -9.28
C VAL A 171 -9.94 17.61 -9.13
N CYS A 172 -9.42 17.84 -7.93
CA CYS A 172 -8.52 18.93 -7.63
C CYS A 172 -7.24 18.79 -8.45
N ASP A 173 -6.76 19.89 -9.03
CA ASP A 173 -5.46 19.96 -9.68
C ASP A 173 -4.30 20.08 -8.67
N ALA A 174 -4.61 20.39 -7.41
CA ALA A 174 -3.67 20.25 -6.30
C ALA A 174 -3.56 18.78 -5.84
N SER A 175 -2.35 18.38 -5.46
CA SER A 175 -2.07 17.04 -4.98
C SER A 175 -0.96 17.04 -3.94
N PHE A 176 -0.79 15.93 -3.21
CA PHE A 176 0.31 15.78 -2.27
C PHE A 176 0.97 14.42 -2.39
N VAL A 177 2.22 14.33 -1.92
CA VAL A 177 3.01 13.11 -1.86
C VAL A 177 3.22 12.76 -0.40
N VAL A 178 3.06 11.48 -0.05
CA VAL A 178 3.56 10.93 1.21
C VAL A 178 4.91 10.27 0.90
N GLY A 179 5.97 10.83 1.45
CA GLY A 179 7.33 10.33 1.30
C GLY A 179 7.56 9.03 2.06
N LEU A 180 8.68 8.35 1.75
CA LEU A 180 9.08 7.12 2.43
C LEU A 180 9.37 7.33 3.92
N ASP A 181 9.68 8.57 4.31
CA ASP A 181 9.94 9.05 5.67
C ASP A 181 8.71 9.72 6.33
N GLY A 182 7.55 9.68 5.66
CA GLY A 182 6.32 10.32 6.13
C GLY A 182 6.25 11.82 5.86
N SER A 183 7.24 12.40 5.18
CA SER A 183 7.19 13.79 4.75
C SER A 183 6.04 14.05 3.78
N ILE A 184 5.47 15.26 3.84
CA ILE A 184 4.39 15.68 2.96
C ILE A 184 4.91 16.75 2.01
N THR A 185 4.91 16.44 0.70
CA THR A 185 5.20 17.42 -0.35
C THR A 185 3.92 17.82 -1.06
N LEU A 186 3.71 19.11 -1.26
CA LEU A 186 2.50 19.64 -1.88
C LEU A 186 2.77 20.12 -3.30
N THR A 187 1.86 19.78 -4.21
CA THR A 187 1.77 20.37 -5.54
C THR A 187 0.53 21.26 -5.58
N GLN A 188 0.73 22.56 -5.82
CA GLN A 188 -0.36 23.54 -5.83
C GLN A 188 -1.18 23.46 -7.12
N GLY A 189 -2.49 23.54 -6.98
CA GLY A 189 -3.42 23.72 -8.09
C GLY A 189 -3.60 25.19 -8.46
N ALA A 190 -4.20 25.46 -9.61
CA ALA A 190 -4.63 26.79 -10.02
C ALA A 190 -5.87 27.25 -9.22
N THR A 191 -6.85 26.36 -9.06
CA THR A 191 -8.14 26.69 -8.42
C THR A 191 -8.14 26.42 -6.92
N TYR A 192 -7.58 25.29 -6.51
CA TYR A 192 -7.50 24.93 -5.10
C TYR A 192 -6.05 24.96 -4.64
N LYS A 193 -5.86 25.35 -3.39
CA LYS A 193 -4.55 25.40 -2.73
C LYS A 193 -4.47 24.36 -1.64
N LEU A 194 -3.28 23.80 -1.50
CA LEU A 194 -2.94 22.92 -0.39
C LEU A 194 -2.03 23.66 0.56
N THR A 195 -2.28 23.48 1.85
CA THR A 195 -1.35 23.86 2.91
C THR A 195 -1.06 22.64 3.75
N SER A 196 0.14 22.58 4.33
CA SER A 196 0.49 21.55 5.29
C SER A 196 1.00 22.20 6.57
N ASP A 197 0.55 21.67 7.69
CA ASP A 197 1.07 21.98 9.02
C ASP A 197 1.13 20.70 9.87
N SER A 198 1.48 20.85 11.15
CA SER A 198 1.44 19.75 12.11
C SER A 198 0.40 20.07 13.19
N PHE A 199 -0.46 19.11 13.47
CA PHE A 199 -1.40 19.18 14.58
C PHE A 199 -1.11 18.03 15.54
N ASN A 200 -0.63 18.36 16.74
CA ASN A 200 -0.18 17.40 17.76
C ASN A 200 0.85 16.37 17.23
N GLY A 201 1.76 16.80 16.35
CA GLY A 201 2.78 15.93 15.77
C GLY A 201 2.32 15.13 14.55
N VAL A 202 1.04 15.19 14.17
CA VAL A 202 0.52 14.55 12.96
C VAL A 202 0.50 15.56 11.81
N PRO A 203 1.07 15.25 10.63
CA PRO A 203 0.94 16.08 9.45
C PRO A 203 -0.54 16.29 9.10
N ARG A 204 -0.92 17.54 8.86
CA ARG A 204 -2.25 17.89 8.37
C ARG A 204 -2.15 18.55 7.01
N VAL A 205 -2.84 18.00 6.03
CA VAL A 205 -3.02 18.55 4.68
C VAL A 205 -4.38 19.21 4.62
N ARG A 206 -4.40 20.53 4.43
CA ARG A 206 -5.63 21.30 4.29
C ARG A 206 -5.84 21.77 2.87
N LEU A 207 -7.04 21.51 2.36
CA LEU A 207 -7.50 22.05 1.09
C LEU A 207 -8.30 23.34 1.31
N SER A 208 -7.97 24.38 0.55
CA SER A 208 -8.73 25.63 0.51
C SER A 208 -9.02 26.04 -0.94
N LYS A 209 -10.17 26.66 -1.16
CA LYS A 209 -10.53 27.29 -2.44
C LYS A 209 -10.01 28.72 -2.52
#